data_AF-A0A318H460-F1
#
_entry.id   AF-A0A318H460-F1
#
_cell.length_a   1.000
_cell.length_b   1.000
_cell.length_c   1.000
_cell.angle_alpha   90.00
_cell.angle_beta   90.00
_cell.angle_gamma   90.00
#
_symmetry.space_group_name_H-M   'P 1'
#
loop_
_entity.id
_entity.type
_entity.pdbx_description
1 polymer ?
#
loop_
_entity_poly.entity_id
_entity_poly.type
_entity_poly.pdbx_seq_one_letter_code
_entity_poly.pdbx_strand_id
1 'polypeptide(L)'
;MFIMMNTPQHTVVELFAQLGLDDDSRSIESFLAAHSPLDESILLEEAPFWSDTQRAFLRSELARDADWAILIDRLDARLREPWCPEQTPT
;
A
#
# COMPACT_ATOMS: atom_id res chain seq x y z
N MET A 1 -7.35 32.32 -1.02
CA MET A 1 -8.33 31.55 -1.82
C MET A 1 -8.14 30.08 -1.46
N PHE A 2 -8.98 29.56 -0.56
CA PHE A 2 -8.99 28.14 -0.19
C PHE A 2 -9.74 27.37 -1.28
N ILE A 3 -9.00 26.69 -2.14
CA ILE A 3 -9.53 25.49 -2.79
C ILE A 3 -8.72 24.37 -2.16
N MET A 4 -9.19 23.85 -1.02
CA MET A 4 -8.82 22.49 -0.64
C MET A 4 -9.57 21.61 -1.63
N MET A 5 -8.91 21.32 -2.74
CA MET A 5 -9.33 20.29 -3.67
C MET A 5 -9.36 19.00 -2.87
N ASN A 6 -10.57 18.59 -2.50
CA ASN A 6 -10.89 17.22 -2.19
C ASN A 6 -10.74 16.44 -3.51
N THR A 7 -9.50 16.28 -3.97
CA THR A 7 -9.14 15.18 -4.86
C THR A 7 -9.73 13.93 -4.23
N PRO A 8 -10.33 13.00 -4.99
CA PRO A 8 -10.46 11.64 -4.47
C PRO A 8 -9.03 11.19 -4.17
N GLN A 9 -8.56 11.44 -2.96
CA GLN A 9 -7.28 10.98 -2.49
C GLN A 9 -7.51 9.50 -2.30
N HIS A 10 -7.30 8.73 -3.36
CA HIS A 10 -7.27 7.30 -3.24
C HIS A 10 -6.40 6.98 -2.02
N THR A 11 -6.96 6.23 -1.10
CA THR A 11 -6.33 5.87 0.16
C THR A 11 -5.71 4.49 0.03
N VAL A 12 -4.83 4.13 0.96
CA VAL A 12 -4.31 2.76 1.04
C VAL A 12 -5.46 1.74 1.22
N VAL A 13 -6.56 2.16 1.85
CA VAL A 13 -7.83 1.42 1.95
C VAL A 13 -8.37 1.08 0.56
N GLU A 14 -8.51 2.06 -0.33
CA GLU A 14 -9.03 1.81 -1.68
C GLU A 14 -8.06 0.96 -2.53
N LEU A 15 -6.74 1.08 -2.31
CA LEU A 15 -5.74 0.22 -2.95
C LEU A 15 -5.95 -1.25 -2.52
N PHE A 16 -6.19 -1.49 -1.23
CA PHE A 16 -6.47 -2.83 -0.70
C PHE A 16 -7.77 -3.39 -1.27
N ALA A 17 -8.84 -2.58 -1.32
CA ALA A 17 -10.11 -2.97 -1.91
C ALA A 17 -9.93 -3.35 -3.41
N GLN A 18 -9.14 -2.58 -4.16
CA GLN A 18 -8.84 -2.85 -5.57
C GLN A 18 -7.99 -4.11 -5.77
N LEU A 19 -7.11 -4.42 -4.81
CA LEU A 19 -6.34 -5.66 -4.77
C LEU A 19 -7.15 -6.87 -4.28
N GLY A 20 -8.39 -6.65 -3.83
CA GLY A 20 -9.25 -7.69 -3.23
C GLY A 20 -8.80 -8.14 -1.84
N LEU A 21 -8.11 -7.27 -1.10
CA LEU A 21 -7.76 -7.45 0.30
C LEU A 21 -8.78 -6.76 1.22
N ASP A 22 -8.82 -7.17 2.48
CA ASP A 22 -9.61 -6.48 3.51
C ASP A 22 -9.08 -5.05 3.71
N ASP A 23 -9.93 -4.07 3.43
CA ASP A 23 -9.60 -2.64 3.46
C ASP A 23 -9.82 -1.98 4.84
N ASP A 24 -10.22 -2.75 5.86
CA ASP A 24 -10.33 -2.27 7.23
C ASP A 24 -8.98 -1.86 7.82
N SER A 25 -8.94 -0.78 8.60
CA SER A 25 -7.72 -0.27 9.24
C SER A 25 -6.95 -1.35 10.01
N ARG A 26 -7.66 -2.23 10.73
CA ARG A 26 -7.06 -3.35 11.48
C ARG A 26 -6.38 -4.37 10.57
N SER A 27 -7.00 -4.68 9.42
CA SER A 27 -6.47 -5.64 8.46
C SER A 27 -5.23 -5.08 7.77
N ILE A 28 -5.24 -3.80 7.41
CA ILE A 28 -4.08 -3.09 6.86
C ILE A 28 -2.92 -3.08 7.86
N GLU A 29 -3.18 -2.71 9.12
CA GLU A 29 -2.14 -2.75 10.17
C GLU A 29 -1.59 -4.15 10.39
N SER A 30 -2.46 -5.16 10.42
CA SER A 30 -2.05 -6.56 10.57
C SER A 30 -1.19 -7.03 9.39
N PHE A 31 -1.53 -6.61 8.17
CA PHE A 31 -0.75 -6.87 6.97
C PHE A 31 0.62 -6.21 7.05
N LEU A 32 0.67 -4.92 7.40
CA LEU A 32 1.93 -4.19 7.57
C LEU A 32 2.81 -4.85 8.64
N ALA A 33 2.24 -5.23 9.78
CA ALA A 33 2.97 -5.90 10.86
C ALA A 33 3.47 -7.30 10.48
N ALA A 34 2.72 -8.02 9.64
CA ALA A 34 3.08 -9.37 9.20
C ALA A 34 4.12 -9.40 8.08
N HIS A 35 4.17 -8.36 7.25
CA HIS A 35 5.03 -8.29 6.06
C HIS A 35 6.21 -7.31 6.20
N SER A 36 6.24 -6.48 7.26
CA SER A 36 7.38 -5.63 7.61
C SER A 36 8.40 -6.40 8.47
N PRO A 37 9.73 -6.14 8.31
CA PRO A 37 10.32 -5.28 7.27
C PRO A 37 10.46 -6.04 5.95
N LEU A 38 10.00 -5.43 4.85
CA LEU A 38 10.26 -5.94 3.50
C LEU A 38 11.73 -5.69 3.15
N ASP A 39 12.39 -6.73 2.63
CA ASP A 39 13.79 -6.66 2.22
C ASP A 39 13.97 -5.62 1.12
N GLU A 40 15.02 -4.81 1.22
CA GLU A 40 15.23 -3.71 0.28
C GLU A 40 15.49 -4.18 -1.17
N SER A 41 15.97 -5.42 -1.33
CA SER A 41 16.18 -6.08 -2.62
C SER A 41 14.89 -6.57 -3.29
N ILE A 42 13.77 -6.62 -2.57
CA ILE A 42 12.48 -7.08 -3.08
C ILE A 42 11.65 -5.86 -3.50
N LEU A 43 11.20 -5.85 -4.75
CA LEU A 43 10.24 -4.86 -5.24
C LEU A 43 8.85 -5.18 -4.68
N LEU A 44 8.09 -4.15 -4.29
CA LEU A 44 6.76 -4.34 -3.71
C LEU A 44 5.87 -5.17 -4.65
N GLU A 45 5.84 -4.85 -5.95
CA GLU A 45 5.02 -5.56 -6.94
C GLU A 45 5.48 -7.00 -7.22
N GLU A 46 6.69 -7.37 -6.81
CA GLU A 46 7.23 -8.73 -6.91
C GLU A 46 7.14 -9.51 -5.60
N ALA A 47 6.63 -8.88 -4.55
CA ALA A 47 6.65 -9.50 -3.25
C ALA A 47 5.84 -10.81 -3.22
N PRO A 48 6.30 -11.83 -2.46
CA PRO A 48 5.70 -13.15 -2.48
C PRO A 48 4.31 -13.19 -1.83
N PHE A 49 3.92 -12.15 -1.08
CA PHE A 49 2.59 -12.04 -0.47
C PHE A 49 1.48 -11.67 -1.47
N TRP A 50 1.84 -11.19 -2.66
CA TRP A 50 0.88 -10.94 -3.73
C TRP A 50 0.61 -12.19 -4.57
N SER A 51 -0.64 -12.35 -4.99
CA SER A 51 -1.03 -13.28 -6.06
C SER A 51 -0.66 -12.74 -7.45
N ASP A 52 -0.61 -13.62 -8.47
CA ASP A 52 -0.26 -13.22 -9.83
C ASP A 52 -1.13 -12.08 -10.38
N THR A 53 -2.44 -12.07 -10.05
CA THR A 53 -3.37 -11.00 -10.44
C THR A 53 -3.03 -9.67 -9.76
N GLN A 54 -2.71 -9.69 -8.46
CA GLN A 54 -2.33 -8.50 -7.71
C GLN A 54 -1.01 -7.92 -8.22
N ARG A 55 -0.01 -8.77 -8.47
CA ARG A 55 1.26 -8.35 -9.08
C ARG A 55 1.06 -7.72 -10.45
N ALA A 56 0.21 -8.30 -11.29
CA ALA A 56 -0.10 -7.75 -12.60
C ALA A 56 -0.77 -6.38 -12.52
N PHE A 57 -1.68 -6.17 -11.55
CA PHE A 57 -2.28 -4.87 -11.29
C PHE A 57 -1.23 -3.86 -10.82
N LEU A 58 -0.45 -4.17 -9.78
CA LEU A 58 0.59 -3.28 -9.24
C LEU A 58 1.61 -2.86 -10.31
N ARG A 59 2.11 -3.83 -11.09
CA ARG A 59 3.01 -3.56 -12.23
C ARG A 59 2.40 -2.64 -13.27
N SER A 60 1.12 -2.83 -13.58
CA SER A 60 0.44 -2.03 -14.59
C SER A 60 0.27 -0.59 -14.11
N GLU A 61 -0.12 -0.39 -12.86
CA GLU A 61 -0.30 0.95 -12.28
C GLU A 61 1.03 1.69 -12.11
N LEU A 62 2.08 1.02 -11.65
CA LEU A 62 3.44 1.56 -11.57
C LEU A 62 3.98 1.93 -12.95
N ALA A 63 3.82 1.04 -13.95
CA ALA A 63 4.30 1.30 -15.31
C ALA A 63 3.56 2.45 -16.02
N ARG A 64 2.32 2.73 -15.60
CA ARG A 64 1.49 3.80 -16.15
C ARG A 64 1.64 5.13 -15.41
N ASP A 65 2.43 5.17 -14.33
CA ASP A 65 2.57 6.33 -13.44
C ASP A 65 1.18 6.86 -13.02
N ALA A 66 0.29 5.92 -12.68
CA ALA A 66 -1.08 6.21 -12.31
C ALA A 66 -1.17 6.81 -10.90
N ASP A 67 -2.33 7.35 -10.53
CA ASP A 67 -2.58 7.83 -9.16
C ASP A 67 -2.30 6.75 -8.08
N TRP A 68 -2.44 5.47 -8.45
CA TRP A 68 -2.10 4.33 -7.59
C TRP A 68 -0.60 4.18 -7.35
N ALA A 69 0.27 4.56 -8.29
CA ALA A 69 1.73 4.43 -8.14
C ALA A 69 2.22 5.14 -6.86
N ILE A 70 1.72 6.35 -6.60
CA ILE A 70 2.02 7.13 -5.38
C ILE A 70 1.64 6.36 -4.11
N LEU A 71 0.50 5.65 -4.12
CA LEU A 71 0.04 4.86 -2.98
C LEU A 71 0.81 3.57 -2.80
N ILE A 72 1.22 2.95 -3.91
CA ILE A 72 2.06 1.76 -3.94
C ILE A 72 3.44 2.13 -3.36
N ASP A 73 4.06 3.22 -3.81
CA ASP A 73 5.31 3.76 -3.23
C ASP A 73 5.18 4.06 -1.73
N ARG A 74 4.06 4.66 -1.31
CA ARG A 74 3.80 4.94 0.11
C ARG A 74 3.67 3.67 0.93
N LEU A 75 3.00 2.64 0.39
CA LEU A 75 2.87 1.34 1.03
C LEU A 75 4.23 0.64 1.12
N ASP A 76 5.02 0.69 0.06
CA ASP A 76 6.37 0.13 0.00
C ASP A 76 7.28 0.76 1.06
N ALA A 77 7.30 2.09 1.15
CA ALA A 77 8.06 2.80 2.18
C ALA A 77 7.65 2.35 3.59
N ARG A 78 6.34 2.22 3.86
CA ARG A 78 5.81 1.75 5.15
C ARG A 78 6.19 0.31 5.48
N LEU A 79 6.28 -0.56 4.48
CA LEU A 79 6.68 -1.95 4.65
C LEU A 79 8.19 -2.09 4.89
N ARG A 80 9.01 -1.17 4.36
CA ARG A 80 10.45 -1.13 4.59
C ARG A 80 10.81 -0.55 5.96
N GLU A 81 9.99 0.35 6.48
CA GLU A 81 10.14 0.82 7.86
C GLU A 81 9.88 -0.34 8.83
N PRO A 82 10.75 -0.54 9.85
CA PRO A 82 10.50 -1.56 10.86
C PRO A 82 9.20 -1.21 11.59
N TRP A 83 8.22 -2.11 11.50
CA TRP A 83 6.92 -1.92 12.17
C TRP A 83 7.14 -1.74 13.67
N CYS A 84 6.85 -0.53 14.17
CA CYS A 84 6.86 -0.20 15.59
C CYS A 84 5.40 -0.10 16.08
N PRO A 85 4.96 -0.93 17.04
CA PRO A 85 3.56 -0.97 17.49
C PRO A 85 3.08 0.27 18.26
N GLU A 86 3.92 1.30 18.44
CA GLU A 86 3.58 2.53 19.18
C GLU A 86 2.72 3.53 18.37
N GLN A 87 2.38 3.23 17.12
CA GLN A 87 1.69 4.17 16.21
C GLN A 87 0.15 4.13 16.25
N THR A 88 -0.48 3.35 17.16
CA THR A 88 -1.94 3.32 17.31
C THR A 88 -2.43 4.52 18.14
N PRO A 89 -3.20 5.49 17.58
CA PRO A 89 -3.90 6.45 18.42
C PRO A 89 -5.04 5.70 19.13
N THR A 90 -5.06 5.81 20.46
CA THR A 90 -6.16 5.38 21.34
C THR A 90 -7.49 6.00 20.93
#